data_AF-A0A3D8HVR6-F1
#
_entry.id   AF-A0A3D8HVR6-F1
#
_cell.length_a   1.000
_cell.length_b   1.000
_cell.length_c   1.000
_cell.angle_alpha   90.00
_cell.angle_beta   90.00
_cell.angle_gamma   90.00
#
_symmetry.space_group_name_H-M   'P 1'
#
loop_
_entity.id
_entity.type
_entity.pdbx_description
1 polymer ?
#
loop_
_entity_poly.entity_id
_entity_poly.type
_entity_poly.pdbx_seq_one_letter_code
_entity_poly.pdbx_strand_id
1 'polypeptide(L)' 'MLPNTNGFEVLRLLKQDLKTKNISMLLLTALNSEVDKVKGLDLGADDYITKPFGVMELFSACARNAKTQ' A
#
# COMPACT_ATOMS: atom_id res chain seq x y z
N MET A 1 -5.09 2.49 -12.30
CA MET A 1 -4.50 3.81 -11.99
C MET A 1 -5.60 4.71 -11.46
N LEU A 2 -5.30 5.63 -10.56
CA LEU A 2 -6.30 6.59 -10.09
C LEU A 2 -6.52 7.64 -11.19
N PRO A 3 -7.73 8.18 -11.36
CA PRO A 3 -7.93 9.30 -12.26
C PRO A 3 -7.01 10.45 -11.82
N ASN A 4 -6.17 10.91 -12.76
CA ASN A 4 -5.24 12.04 -12.60
C ASN A 4 -3.98 11.80 -11.73
N THR A 5 -3.81 10.64 -11.10
CA THR A 5 -2.61 10.40 -10.27
C THR A 5 -2.21 8.92 -10.19
N ASN A 6 -0.97 8.69 -9.74
CA ASN A 6 -0.43 7.37 -9.46
C ASN A 6 -0.52 7.09 -7.96
N GLY A 7 -0.99 5.89 -7.58
CA GLY A 7 -1.04 5.47 -6.18
C GLY A 7 0.33 5.53 -5.49
N PHE A 8 1.43 5.35 -6.22
CA PHE A 8 2.78 5.51 -5.69
C PHE A 8 3.12 6.96 -5.29
N GLU A 9 2.68 7.95 -6.09
CA GLU A 9 2.90 9.35 -5.73
C GLU A 9 2.05 9.75 -4.52
N VAL A 10 0.82 9.26 -4.45
CA VAL A 10 -0.05 9.46 -3.28
C VAL A 10 0.59 8.87 -2.02
N LEU A 11 1.09 7.62 -2.09
CA LEU A 11 1.80 6.98 -0.98
C LEU A 11 3.00 7.82 -0.53
N ARG A 12 3.84 8.25 -1.48
CA ARG A 12 5.03 9.06 -1.20
C ARG A 12 4.66 10.35 -0.47
N LEU A 13 3.63 11.07 -0.93
CA LEU A 13 3.17 12.31 -0.30
C LEU A 13 2.66 12.06 1.12
N LEU A 14 1.87 11.00 1.33
CA LEU A 14 1.32 10.68 2.65
C LEU A 14 2.39 10.22 3.64
N LYS A 15 3.43 9.51 3.20
CA LYS A 15 4.56 9.14 4.07
C LYS A 15 5.50 10.31 4.37
N GLN A 16 5.49 11.37 3.56
CA GLN A 16 6.26 12.59 3.80
C GLN A 16 5.56 13.59 4.74
N ASP A 17 4.23 13.57 4.82
CA ASP A 17 3.47 14.45 5.72
C ASP A 17 3.52 13.95 7.18
N LEU A 18 3.93 14.83 8.10
CA LEU A 18 4.03 14.55 9.54
C LEU A 18 2.73 14.04 10.18
N LYS A 19 1.56 14.43 9.65
CA LYS A 19 0.26 14.02 10.16
C LYS A 19 -0.13 12.61 9.73
N THR A 20 0.34 12.16 8.56
CA THR A 20 -0.08 10.88 7.96
C THR A 20 1.03 9.84 7.89
N LYS A 21 2.29 10.21 8.11
CA LYS A 21 3.45 9.31 8.00
C LYS A 21 3.38 8.06 8.87
N ASN A 22 2.72 8.15 10.03
CA ASN A 22 2.59 7.05 10.98
C ASN A 22 1.35 6.17 10.71
N ILE A 23 0.51 6.55 9.74
CA ILE A 23 -0.64 5.74 9.33
C ILE A 23 -0.10 4.58 8.48
N SER A 24 -0.58 3.37 8.78
CA SER A 24 -0.25 2.20 7.98
C SER A 24 -0.94 2.24 6.62
N MET A 25 -0.20 1.93 5.57
CA MET A 25 -0.61 2.02 4.17
C MET A 25 -0.50 0.66 3.49
N LEU A 26 -1.64 0.13 3.03
CA LEU A 26 -1.73 -1.06 2.19
C LEU A 26 -1.99 -0.63 0.74
N LEU A 27 -1.11 -1.03 -0.18
CA LEU A 27 -1.34 -0.84 -1.62
C LEU A 27 -2.24 -1.97 -2.15
N LEU A 28 -3.33 -1.59 -2.83
CA LEU A 28 -4.30 -2.52 -3.41
C LEU A 28 -4.49 -2.23 -4.91
N THR A 29 -3.84 -2.99 -5.79
CA THR A 29 -3.67 -2.60 -7.19
C THR A 29 -3.72 -3.78 -8.16
N ALA A 30 -3.98 -3.55 -9.44
CA ALA A 30 -3.87 -4.58 -10.49
C ALA A 30 -2.43 -4.76 -11.00
N LEU A 31 -1.49 -3.91 -10.57
CA LEU A 31 -0.07 -4.00 -10.92
C LEU A 31 0.55 -5.20 -10.20
N ASN A 32 0.94 -6.23 -10.95
CA ASN A 32 1.41 -7.51 -10.40
C ASN A 32 2.88 -7.82 -10.69
N SER A 33 3.61 -6.90 -11.32
CA SER A 33 5.04 -7.09 -11.56
C SER A 33 5.83 -7.07 -10.25
N GLU A 34 6.93 -7.81 -10.18
CA GLU A 34 7.82 -7.77 -9.02
C GLU A 34 8.40 -6.37 -8.80
N VAL A 35 8.71 -5.67 -9.89
CA VAL A 35 9.23 -4.30 -9.86
C VAL A 35 8.25 -3.35 -9.17
N ASP A 36 6.95 -3.45 -9.48
CA ASP A 36 5.92 -2.61 -8.86
C ASP A 36 5.74 -2.92 -7.37
N LYS A 37 5.82 -4.21 -6.99
CA LYS A 37 5.74 -4.64 -5.59
C LYS A 37 6.89 -4.09 -4.77
N VAL A 38 8.13 -4.31 -5.23
CA VAL A 38 9.35 -3.81 -4.57
C VAL A 38 9.28 -2.29 -4.44
N LYS A 39 8.94 -1.59 -5.52
CA LYS A 39 8.78 -0.14 -5.51
C LYS A 39 7.76 0.34 -4.47
N GLY A 40 6.61 -0.33 -4.37
CA GLY A 40 5.59 0.03 -3.38
C GLY A 40 6.08 -0.08 -1.94
N LEU A 41 6.77 -1.18 -1.63
CA LEU A 41 7.32 -1.44 -0.30
C LEU A 41 8.47 -0.48 0.04
N ASP A 42 9.38 -0.22 -0.90
CA ASP A 42 10.50 0.73 -0.73
C ASP A 42 10.02 2.17 -0.51
N LEU A 43 8.87 2.55 -1.10
CA LEU A 43 8.21 3.83 -0.87
C LEU A 43 7.53 3.94 0.51
N GLY A 44 7.57 2.87 1.31
CA GLY A 44 7.06 2.82 2.67
C GLY A 44 5.64 2.26 2.78
N ALA A 45 5.13 1.56 1.76
CA ALA A 45 3.92 0.76 1.96
C ALA A 45 4.21 -0.36 2.96
N ASP A 46 3.30 -0.55 3.90
CA ASP A 46 3.39 -1.60 4.90
C ASP A 46 3.02 -2.97 4.29
N ASP A 47 2.20 -2.96 3.25
CA ASP A 47 1.76 -4.17 2.56
C ASP A 47 1.32 -3.88 1.11
N TYR A 48 1.29 -4.93 0.28
CA TYR A 48 0.96 -4.84 -1.14
C TYR A 48 0.13 -6.06 -1.58
N ILE A 49 -1.11 -5.81 -1.97
CA ILE A 49 -2.03 -6.84 -2.47
C ILE A 49 -2.39 -6.56 -3.95
N THR A 50 -2.28 -7.61 -4.76
CA THR A 50 -2.65 -7.58 -6.18
C THR A 50 -4.11 -7.97 -6.39
N LYS A 51 -4.81 -7.28 -7.30
CA LYS A 51 -6.14 -7.67 -7.77
C LYS A 51 -6.04 -8.75 -8.87
N PRO A 52 -6.99 -9.70 -8.92
CA PRO A 52 -8.05 -9.94 -7.94
C PRO A 52 -7.49 -10.56 -6.65
N PHE A 53 -8.09 -10.23 -5.49
CA PHE A 53 -7.66 -10.69 -4.17
C PHE A 53 -8.78 -11.41 -3.42
N GLY A 54 -8.41 -12.26 -2.47
CA GLY A 54 -9.36 -12.91 -1.57
C GLY A 54 -9.75 -12.00 -0.41
N VAL A 55 -11.00 -12.11 0.07
CA VAL A 55 -11.46 -11.37 1.27
C VAL A 55 -10.59 -11.70 2.48
N MET A 56 -10.26 -12.98 2.68
CA MET A 56 -9.39 -13.43 3.77
C MET A 56 -7.96 -12.87 3.68
N GLU A 57 -7.43 -12.70 2.47
CA GLU A 57 -6.11 -12.11 2.24
C GLU A 57 -6.10 -10.64 2.65
N LEU A 58 -7.11 -9.87 2.23
CA LEU A 58 -7.29 -8.48 2.63
C LEU A 58 -7.43 -8.32 4.15
N PHE A 59 -8.29 -9.12 4.78
CA PHE A 59 -8.44 -9.11 6.24
C PHE A 59 -7.14 -9.44 6.97
N SER A 60 -6.38 -10.42 6.46
CA SER A 60 -5.10 -10.80 7.05
C SER A 60 -4.08 -9.67 6.97
N ALA A 61 -3.98 -8.96 5.84
CA ALA A 61 -3.12 -7.80 5.69
C ALA A 61 -3.51 -6.65 6.63
N CYS A 62 -4.79 -6.28 6.66
CA CYS A 62 -5.29 -5.27 7.59
C CYS A 62 -4.99 -5.63 9.05
N ALA A 63 -5.18 -6.89 9.44
CA ALA A 63 -4.90 -7.36 10.79
C ALA A 63 -3.40 -7.40 11.13
N ARG A 64 -2.52 -7.72 10.16
CA ARG A 64 -1.06 -7.62 10.35
C ARG A 64 -0.65 -6.18 10.65
N ASN A 65 -1.15 -5.27 9.82
CA ASN A 65 -0.75 -3.87 9.84
C ASN A 65 -1.31 -3.09 11.04
N ALA A 66 -2.48 -3.49 11.56
CA ALA A 66 -3.09 -2.89 12.74
C ALA A 66 -2.38 -3.23 14.06
N LYS A 67 -1.57 -4.30 14.11
CA LYS A 67 -0.85 -4.74 15.32
C LYS A 67 0.54 -4.11 15.50
N THR A 68 0.97 -3.29 14.54
CA THR A 68 2.31 -2.69 14.49
C THR A 68 2.38 -1.29 15.13
N GLN A 69 1.45 -0.96 16.04
CA GLN A 69 1.49 0.25 16.88
C GLN A 69 1.73 -0.11 18.35
#